data_AF-A0A530QQB4-F1
#
_entry.id   AF-A0A530QQB4-F1
#
_cell.length_a   1.000
_cell.length_b   1.000
_cell.length_c   1.000
_cell.angle_alpha   90.00
_cell.angle_beta   90.00
_cell.angle_gamma   90.00
#
_symmetry.space_group_name_H-M   'P 1'
#
loop_
_entity.id
_entity.type
_entity.pdbx_description
1 polymer ?
#
loop_
_entity_poly.entity_id
_entity_poly.type
_entity_poly.pdbx_seq_one_letter_code
_entity_poly.pdbx_strand_id
1 'polypeptide(L)'
;PKYFRPEQPLFDELEILVINDDTARISALLAGSTHFAAELTPNLIGRIKSSPAVKIDVADTTTFYYFVMQTNQAPFDNPDLRLALKYAVDRDLILKTTQAGYGTIGNDNPINSIYPLYSELPQHTYDPDKASFYYKKSGHSGAIDLYTSESVFPGAVNAVEIFQQTAAKAGITINPKRVPHDGYWSDVWMKKPFCASYFG
;
A
#
# COMPACT_ATOMS: atom_id res chain seq x y z
N PRO A 1 25.06 28.28 12.94
CA PRO A 1 25.84 28.76 14.12
C PRO A 1 25.02 29.38 15.28
N LYS A 2 23.74 29.77 15.11
CA LYS A 2 22.89 30.33 16.20
C LYS A 2 21.66 29.47 16.50
N TYR A 3 21.80 28.16 16.45
CA TYR A 3 20.70 27.29 16.83
C TYR A 3 20.43 27.45 18.33
N PHE A 4 19.16 27.49 18.71
CA PHE A 4 18.72 27.85 20.06
C PHE A 4 19.08 26.79 21.12
N ARG A 5 19.45 25.57 20.68
CA ARG A 5 20.00 24.53 21.55
C ARG A 5 21.53 24.54 21.41
N PRO A 6 22.28 24.90 22.46
CA PRO A 6 23.74 25.06 22.38
C PRO A 6 24.52 23.83 21.89
N GLU A 7 23.99 22.62 22.12
CA GLU A 7 24.64 21.34 21.76
C GLU A 7 24.18 20.77 20.41
N GLN A 8 23.48 21.55 19.58
CA GLN A 8 22.96 21.11 18.28
C GLN A 8 23.19 22.15 17.18
N PRO A 9 23.24 21.74 15.90
CA PRO A 9 23.21 20.36 15.39
C PRO A 9 24.49 19.57 15.69
N LEU A 10 24.41 18.24 15.60
CA LEU A 10 25.55 17.33 15.84
C LEU A 10 26.47 17.14 14.61
N PHE A 11 26.18 17.83 13.51
CA PHE A 11 26.88 17.74 12.23
C PHE A 11 26.96 19.13 11.59
N ASP A 12 27.96 19.32 10.73
CA ASP A 12 28.21 20.59 10.05
C ASP A 12 27.35 20.76 8.78
N GLU A 13 27.00 19.66 8.11
CA GLU A 13 26.27 19.65 6.83
C GLU A 13 25.30 18.47 6.71
N LEU A 14 24.18 18.70 6.01
CA LEU A 14 23.25 17.67 5.56
C LEU A 14 23.05 17.81 4.05
N GLU A 15 23.46 16.79 3.30
CA GLU A 15 23.21 16.69 1.87
C GLU A 15 22.04 15.73 1.59
N ILE A 16 21.07 16.19 0.79
CA ILE A 16 19.91 15.39 0.39
C ILE A 16 20.01 15.10 -1.11
N LEU A 17 20.29 13.83 -1.44
CA LEU A 17 20.40 13.37 -2.81
C LEU A 17 19.09 12.72 -3.27
N VAL A 18 18.57 13.18 -4.41
CA VAL A 18 17.41 12.56 -5.06
C VAL A 18 17.90 11.46 -6.00
N ILE A 19 17.74 10.22 -5.58
CA ILE A 19 18.05 9.03 -6.37
C ILE A 19 16.76 8.22 -6.48
N ASN A 20 16.06 8.33 -7.61
CA ASN A 20 14.73 7.73 -7.77
C ASN A 20 14.77 6.19 -7.82
N ASP A 21 15.86 5.59 -8.29
CA ASP A 21 16.01 4.14 -8.35
C ASP A 21 16.48 3.54 -7.02
N ASP A 22 15.70 2.61 -6.47
CA ASP A 22 15.98 1.97 -5.19
C ASP A 22 17.27 1.14 -5.18
N THR A 23 17.60 0.50 -6.30
CA THR A 23 18.82 -0.31 -6.41
C THR A 23 20.04 0.60 -6.35
N ALA A 24 20.00 1.74 -7.04
CA ALA A 24 21.03 2.76 -6.97
C ALA A 24 21.18 3.34 -5.56
N ARG A 25 20.07 3.62 -4.85
CA ARG A 25 20.10 4.06 -3.43
C ARG A 25 20.80 3.05 -2.54
N ILE A 26 20.46 1.77 -2.69
CA ILE A 26 21.08 0.68 -1.94
C ILE A 26 22.58 0.56 -2.26
N SER A 27 22.96 0.64 -3.53
CA SER A 27 24.36 0.59 -3.93
C SER A 27 25.17 1.75 -3.35
N ALA A 28 24.61 2.98 -3.35
CA ALA A 28 25.25 4.14 -2.75
C ALA A 28 25.45 3.97 -1.23
N LEU A 29 24.46 3.42 -0.53
CA LEU A 29 24.55 3.11 0.90
C LEU A 29 25.63 2.04 1.17
N LEU A 30 25.63 0.94 0.41
CA LEU A 30 26.61 -0.13 0.57
C LEU A 30 28.05 0.31 0.22
N ALA A 31 28.20 1.24 -0.71
CA ALA A 31 29.49 1.84 -1.07
C ALA A 31 29.96 2.93 -0.08
N GLY A 32 29.12 3.32 0.88
CA GLY A 32 29.41 4.40 1.83
C GLY A 32 29.33 5.81 1.22
N SER A 33 28.75 5.95 0.02
CA SER A 33 28.50 7.26 -0.61
C SER A 33 27.35 8.01 0.05
N THR A 34 26.44 7.30 0.73
CA THR A 34 25.40 7.87 1.59
C THR A 34 25.42 7.20 2.95
N HIS A 35 25.03 7.96 3.99
CA HIS A 35 24.92 7.44 5.37
C HIS A 35 23.53 6.90 5.69
N PHE A 36 22.51 7.31 4.93
CA PHE A 36 21.12 6.96 5.16
C PHE A 36 20.38 6.81 3.83
N ALA A 37 19.46 5.85 3.75
CA ALA A 37 18.55 5.68 2.63
C ALA A 37 17.14 5.45 3.18
N ALA A 38 16.22 6.35 2.86
CA ALA A 38 14.81 6.25 3.24
C ALA A 38 14.00 5.45 2.20
N GLU A 39 12.84 4.95 2.63
CA GLU A 39 11.80 4.42 1.74
C GLU A 39 12.32 3.39 0.74
N LEU A 40 13.06 2.40 1.24
CA LEU A 40 13.50 1.28 0.40
C LEU A 40 12.30 0.36 0.13
N THR A 41 12.12 -0.04 -1.13
CA THR A 41 11.15 -1.07 -1.49
C THR A 41 11.41 -2.32 -0.64
N PRO A 42 10.44 -2.80 0.15
CA PRO A 42 10.68 -3.86 1.12
C PRO A 42 11.25 -5.17 0.54
N ASN A 43 10.90 -5.49 -0.70
CA ASN A 43 11.43 -6.66 -1.41
C ASN A 43 12.96 -6.62 -1.61
N LEU A 44 13.59 -5.43 -1.57
CA LEU A 44 15.03 -5.28 -1.65
C LEU A 44 15.73 -5.40 -0.29
N ILE A 45 15.00 -5.22 0.82
CA ILE A 45 15.56 -5.34 2.17
C ILE A 45 16.16 -6.73 2.39
N GLY A 46 15.51 -7.78 1.87
CA GLY A 46 16.02 -9.15 1.94
C GLY A 46 17.42 -9.33 1.35
N ARG A 47 17.84 -8.49 0.40
CA ARG A 47 19.16 -8.54 -0.25
C ARG A 47 20.26 -7.89 0.57
N ILE A 48 19.91 -6.94 1.43
CA ILE A 48 20.89 -6.13 2.18
C ILE A 48 20.92 -6.45 3.67
N LYS A 49 19.89 -7.13 4.20
CA LYS A 49 19.76 -7.40 5.64
C LYS A 49 20.90 -8.20 6.27
N SER A 50 21.65 -8.97 5.47
CA SER A 50 22.81 -9.73 5.94
C SER A 50 24.13 -8.96 5.81
N SER A 51 24.11 -7.76 5.23
CA SER A 51 25.31 -6.96 5.07
C SER A 51 25.69 -6.32 6.41
N PRO A 52 26.94 -6.48 6.89
CA PRO A 52 27.40 -5.83 8.10
C PRO A 52 27.54 -4.31 7.95
N ALA A 53 27.47 -3.79 6.72
CA ALA A 53 27.62 -2.36 6.43
C ALA A 53 26.35 -1.54 6.72
N VAL A 54 25.21 -2.20 6.95
CA VAL A 54 23.92 -1.51 7.12
C VAL A 54 23.16 -2.01 8.33
N LYS A 55 22.42 -1.11 8.97
CA LYS A 55 21.39 -1.44 9.95
C LYS A 55 20.03 -1.11 9.33
N ILE A 56 19.09 -2.04 9.42
CA ILE A 56 17.72 -1.81 8.98
C ILE A 56 16.93 -1.34 10.19
N ASP A 57 16.48 -0.09 10.14
CA ASP A 57 15.53 0.44 11.10
C ASP A 57 14.13 0.43 10.47
N VAL A 58 13.19 -0.20 11.17
CA VAL A 58 11.77 -0.23 10.81
C VAL A 58 11.04 0.68 11.78
N ALA A 59 10.30 1.64 11.25
CA ALA A 59 9.47 2.52 12.03
C ALA A 59 8.02 2.40 11.55
N ASP A 60 7.09 2.37 12.50
CA ASP A 60 5.67 2.47 12.19
C ASP A 60 5.38 3.87 11.63
N THR A 61 4.59 3.95 10.57
CA THR A 61 4.23 5.21 9.90
C THR A 61 2.73 5.45 9.93
N THR A 62 2.34 6.67 9.58
CA THR A 62 0.93 7.05 9.32
C THR A 62 0.46 6.58 7.94
N THR A 63 1.34 5.94 7.16
CA THR A 63 1.06 5.51 5.79
C THR A 63 0.05 4.36 5.79
N PHE A 64 -0.99 4.51 4.98
CA PHE A 64 -2.08 3.56 4.82
C PHE A 64 -2.33 3.31 3.34
N TYR A 65 -2.14 2.08 2.88
CA TYR A 65 -2.44 1.65 1.51
C TYR A 65 -3.83 1.03 1.43
N TYR A 66 -4.62 1.43 0.42
CA TYR A 66 -6.00 0.98 0.30
C TYR A 66 -6.52 0.96 -1.14
N PHE A 67 -7.59 0.20 -1.35
CA PHE A 67 -8.44 0.31 -2.53
C PHE A 67 -9.71 1.06 -2.14
N VAL A 68 -9.89 2.28 -2.66
CA VAL A 68 -11.03 3.14 -2.29
C VAL A 68 -12.19 2.95 -3.24
N MET A 69 -13.39 2.77 -2.68
CA MET A 69 -14.65 2.68 -3.41
C MET A 69 -15.48 3.95 -3.17
N GLN A 70 -16.00 4.56 -4.23
CA GLN A 70 -16.94 5.68 -4.13
C GLN A 70 -18.34 5.16 -3.80
N THR A 71 -18.74 5.28 -2.53
CA THR A 71 -19.97 4.67 -2.00
C THR A 71 -21.27 5.36 -2.45
N ASN A 72 -21.18 6.39 -3.27
CA ASN A 72 -22.31 7.11 -3.86
C ASN A 72 -22.46 6.84 -5.37
N GLN A 73 -21.69 5.90 -5.93
CA GLN A 73 -21.74 5.54 -7.33
C GLN A 73 -21.91 4.04 -7.50
N ALA A 74 -22.80 3.64 -8.42
CA ALA A 74 -22.94 2.25 -8.80
C ALA A 74 -21.61 1.70 -9.38
N PRO A 75 -21.26 0.42 -9.11
CA PRO A 75 -22.01 -0.53 -8.29
C PRO A 75 -21.66 -0.46 -6.79
N PHE A 76 -20.80 0.47 -6.37
CA PHE A 76 -20.27 0.56 -5.00
C PHE A 76 -21.19 1.28 -4.02
N ASP A 77 -22.32 1.81 -4.46
CA ASP A 77 -23.43 2.21 -3.61
C ASP A 77 -24.05 1.01 -2.87
N ASN A 78 -23.95 -0.19 -3.43
CA ASN A 78 -24.40 -1.44 -2.81
C ASN A 78 -23.45 -1.91 -1.67
N PRO A 79 -23.91 -1.98 -0.41
CA PRO A 79 -23.08 -2.42 0.72
C PRO A 79 -22.71 -3.90 0.67
N ASP A 80 -23.57 -4.77 0.12
CA ASP A 80 -23.26 -6.20 -0.02
C ASP A 80 -22.12 -6.41 -1.04
N LEU A 81 -22.06 -5.62 -2.11
CA LEU A 81 -20.92 -5.68 -3.04
C LEU A 81 -19.62 -5.26 -2.37
N ARG A 82 -19.63 -4.16 -1.60
CA ARG A 82 -18.43 -3.72 -0.87
C ARG A 82 -17.98 -4.77 0.15
N LEU A 83 -18.91 -5.43 0.81
CA LEU A 83 -18.60 -6.49 1.77
C LEU A 83 -18.03 -7.74 1.08
N ALA A 84 -18.55 -8.10 -0.09
CA ALA A 84 -17.98 -9.16 -0.92
C ALA A 84 -16.51 -8.88 -1.26
N LEU A 85 -16.20 -7.65 -1.70
CA LEU A 85 -14.84 -7.22 -2.04
C LEU A 85 -13.89 -7.22 -0.83
N LYS A 86 -14.38 -6.82 0.36
CA LYS A 86 -13.61 -6.87 1.60
C LYS A 86 -13.22 -8.29 2.03
N TYR A 87 -14.09 -9.28 1.81
CA TYR A 87 -13.79 -10.68 2.06
C TYR A 87 -12.96 -11.33 0.95
N ALA A 88 -12.98 -10.76 -0.26
CA ALA A 88 -12.23 -11.27 -1.41
C ALA A 88 -10.75 -10.87 -1.45
N VAL A 89 -10.34 -9.86 -0.67
CA VAL A 89 -8.95 -9.37 -0.66
C VAL A 89 -8.11 -10.13 0.37
N ASP A 90 -7.05 -10.79 -0.09
CA ASP A 90 -6.06 -11.45 0.76
C ASP A 90 -4.97 -10.47 1.18
N ARG A 91 -5.23 -9.74 2.27
CA ARG A 91 -4.31 -8.71 2.79
C ARG A 91 -2.99 -9.30 3.28
N ASP A 92 -3.01 -10.51 3.83
CA ASP A 92 -1.80 -11.21 4.27
C ASP A 92 -0.91 -11.59 3.09
N LEU A 93 -1.51 -12.12 2.02
CA LEU A 93 -0.78 -12.41 0.79
C LEU A 93 -0.21 -11.13 0.16
N ILE A 94 -0.98 -10.04 0.11
CA ILE A 94 -0.50 -8.73 -0.37
C ILE A 94 0.68 -8.26 0.49
N LEU A 95 0.57 -8.27 1.82
CA LEU A 95 1.64 -7.83 2.73
C LEU A 95 2.92 -8.65 2.51
N LYS A 96 2.79 -9.97 2.43
CA LYS A 96 3.92 -10.89 2.26
C LYS A 96 4.65 -10.69 0.92
N THR A 97 3.92 -10.43 -0.16
CA THR A 97 4.46 -10.43 -1.53
C THR A 97 4.86 -9.05 -2.03
N THR A 98 4.14 -8.00 -1.63
CA THR A 98 4.38 -6.63 -2.08
C THR A 98 5.29 -5.87 -1.13
N GLN A 99 5.17 -6.14 0.18
CA GLN A 99 5.92 -5.45 1.23
C GLN A 99 6.90 -6.38 1.98
N ALA A 100 7.15 -7.60 1.52
CA ALA A 100 8.04 -8.57 2.18
C ALA A 100 7.75 -8.80 3.69
N GLY A 101 6.51 -8.59 4.13
CA GLY A 101 6.13 -8.67 5.55
C GLY A 101 6.40 -7.40 6.38
N TYR A 102 6.92 -6.33 5.79
CA TYR A 102 7.09 -5.03 6.45
C TYR A 102 5.79 -4.23 6.38
N GLY A 103 5.06 -4.25 7.49
CA GLY A 103 3.79 -3.54 7.65
C GLY A 103 2.83 -4.34 8.53
N THR A 104 1.70 -3.73 8.83
CA THR A 104 0.63 -4.35 9.62
C THR A 104 -0.65 -4.39 8.80
N ILE A 105 -1.49 -5.42 8.99
CA ILE A 105 -2.75 -5.52 8.27
C ILE A 105 -3.72 -4.42 8.75
N GLY A 106 -4.11 -3.53 7.83
CA GLY A 106 -5.07 -2.46 8.11
C GLY A 106 -6.51 -2.96 8.27
N ASN A 107 -7.37 -2.15 8.90
CA ASN A 107 -8.78 -2.49 9.12
C ASN A 107 -9.75 -1.50 8.46
N ASP A 108 -9.59 -1.29 7.15
CA ASP A 108 -10.42 -0.42 6.30
C ASP A 108 -10.52 1.05 6.78
N ASN A 109 -9.59 1.49 7.61
CA ASN A 109 -9.48 2.85 8.11
C ASN A 109 -7.99 3.19 8.35
N PRO A 110 -7.59 4.48 8.29
CA PRO A 110 -6.19 4.88 8.37
C PRO A 110 -5.61 4.90 9.79
N ILE A 111 -6.41 4.57 10.82
CA ILE A 111 -6.00 4.64 12.22
C ILE A 111 -5.41 3.29 12.65
N ASN A 112 -4.10 3.27 12.87
CA ASN A 112 -3.33 2.14 13.41
C ASN A 112 -2.82 2.46 14.84
N SER A 113 -2.04 1.54 15.42
CA SER A 113 -1.58 1.59 16.82
C SER A 113 -0.71 2.79 17.20
N ILE A 114 -0.18 3.55 16.23
CA ILE A 114 0.59 4.77 16.53
C ILE A 114 -0.30 5.97 16.87
N TYR A 115 -1.59 5.93 16.53
CA TYR A 115 -2.52 7.01 16.84
C TYR A 115 -3.03 6.90 18.29
N PRO A 116 -3.09 8.01 19.05
CA PRO A 116 -3.54 7.98 20.45
C PRO A 116 -4.97 7.46 20.67
N LEU A 117 -5.82 7.56 19.65
CA LEU A 117 -7.23 7.13 19.68
C LEU A 117 -7.48 5.79 18.96
N TYR A 118 -6.43 5.01 18.74
CA TYR A 118 -6.55 3.67 18.19
C TYR A 118 -7.35 2.76 19.12
N SER A 119 -8.21 1.94 18.52
CA SER A 119 -8.91 0.85 19.19
C SER A 119 -8.96 -0.37 18.29
N GLU A 120 -8.92 -1.55 18.90
CA GLU A 120 -9.11 -2.79 18.16
C GLU A 120 -10.56 -2.88 17.68
N LEU A 121 -10.71 -3.19 16.39
CA LEU A 121 -12.00 -3.37 15.74
C LEU A 121 -12.01 -4.76 15.08
N PRO A 122 -13.17 -5.44 15.00
CA PRO A 122 -13.28 -6.67 14.23
C PRO A 122 -12.79 -6.46 12.79
N GLN A 123 -11.93 -7.34 12.31
CA GLN A 123 -11.35 -7.26 10.98
C GLN A 123 -12.03 -8.22 10.01
N HIS A 124 -12.25 -7.77 8.78
CA HIS A 124 -12.70 -8.64 7.69
C HIS A 124 -11.49 -9.43 7.18
N THR A 125 -11.37 -10.70 7.55
CA THR A 125 -10.30 -11.57 7.03
C THR A 125 -10.69 -12.15 5.67
N TYR A 126 -9.69 -12.52 4.86
CA TYR A 126 -9.94 -13.17 3.57
C TYR A 126 -10.78 -14.45 3.73
N ASP A 127 -11.91 -14.50 3.01
CA ASP A 127 -12.93 -15.54 3.11
C ASP A 127 -13.69 -15.63 1.76
N PRO A 128 -13.22 -16.45 0.81
CA PRO A 128 -13.80 -16.52 -0.53
C PRO A 128 -15.25 -17.02 -0.53
N ASP A 129 -15.65 -17.80 0.46
CA ASP A 129 -17.02 -18.30 0.58
C ASP A 129 -17.98 -17.17 1.01
N LYS A 130 -17.60 -16.38 2.02
CA LYS A 130 -18.36 -15.16 2.38
C LYS A 130 -18.36 -14.16 1.24
N ALA A 131 -17.23 -13.98 0.57
CA ALA A 131 -17.16 -13.11 -0.60
C ALA A 131 -18.15 -13.54 -1.68
N SER A 132 -18.22 -14.84 -2.01
CA SER A 132 -19.16 -15.38 -3.00
C SER A 132 -20.62 -15.21 -2.56
N PHE A 133 -20.90 -15.43 -1.26
CA PHE A 133 -22.23 -15.21 -0.69
C PHE A 133 -22.70 -13.76 -0.85
N TYR A 134 -21.89 -12.78 -0.41
CA TYR A 134 -22.24 -11.37 -0.50
C TYR A 134 -22.28 -10.88 -1.95
N TYR A 135 -21.42 -11.42 -2.82
CA TYR A 135 -21.43 -11.09 -4.24
C TYR A 135 -22.76 -11.49 -4.89
N LYS A 136 -23.23 -12.73 -4.67
CA LYS A 136 -24.55 -13.18 -5.13
C LYS A 136 -25.67 -12.32 -4.56
N LYS A 137 -25.62 -12.01 -3.26
CA LYS A 137 -26.61 -11.17 -2.57
C LYS A 137 -26.66 -9.75 -3.14
N SER A 138 -25.52 -9.21 -3.58
CA SER A 138 -25.47 -7.88 -4.19
C SER A 138 -26.25 -7.78 -5.51
N GLY A 139 -26.50 -8.90 -6.18
CA GLY A 139 -27.11 -8.93 -7.52
C GLY A 139 -26.20 -8.38 -8.62
N HIS A 140 -24.95 -8.00 -8.31
CA HIS A 140 -24.00 -7.55 -9.31
C HIS A 140 -23.59 -8.71 -10.24
N SER A 141 -23.38 -8.38 -11.50
CA SER A 141 -22.81 -9.27 -12.50
C SER A 141 -21.89 -8.48 -13.42
N GLY A 142 -20.88 -9.14 -13.97
CA GLY A 142 -19.88 -8.54 -14.83
C GLY A 142 -18.54 -8.27 -14.13
N ALA A 143 -17.67 -7.57 -14.86
CA ALA A 143 -16.33 -7.24 -14.38
C ALA A 143 -16.33 -5.92 -13.62
N ILE A 144 -15.52 -5.86 -12.57
CA ILE A 144 -15.29 -4.67 -11.75
C ILE A 144 -13.93 -4.10 -12.11
N ASP A 145 -13.91 -2.90 -12.68
CA ASP A 145 -12.67 -2.20 -12.99
C ASP A 145 -12.01 -1.68 -11.70
N LEU A 146 -10.71 -1.98 -11.51
CA LEU A 146 -9.90 -1.46 -10.41
C LEU A 146 -8.68 -0.74 -10.97
N TYR A 147 -8.61 0.57 -10.79
CA TYR A 147 -7.56 1.42 -11.36
C TYR A 147 -6.33 1.46 -10.45
N THR A 148 -5.14 1.39 -11.05
CA THR A 148 -3.86 1.38 -10.34
C THR A 148 -2.72 1.93 -11.20
N SER A 149 -1.61 2.31 -10.57
CA SER A 149 -0.37 2.77 -11.20
C SER A 149 0.80 2.45 -10.28
N GLU A 150 2.01 2.32 -10.83
CA GLU A 150 3.24 2.22 -10.02
C GLU A 150 3.50 3.49 -9.19
N SER A 151 2.88 4.61 -9.59
CA SER A 151 2.97 5.90 -8.89
C SER A 151 2.20 5.96 -7.57
N VAL A 152 1.37 4.96 -7.26
CA VAL A 152 0.47 5.01 -6.11
C VAL A 152 1.21 4.63 -4.84
N PHE A 153 1.78 3.43 -4.80
CA PHE A 153 2.65 2.99 -3.72
C PHE A 153 3.53 1.83 -4.23
N PRO A 154 4.68 1.55 -3.59
CA PRO A 154 5.54 0.43 -3.97
C PRO A 154 4.77 -0.90 -4.00
N GLY A 155 4.64 -1.50 -5.18
CA GLY A 155 3.92 -2.76 -5.37
C GLY A 155 2.41 -2.64 -5.60
N ALA A 156 1.87 -1.46 -5.87
CA ALA A 156 0.43 -1.24 -6.11
C ALA A 156 -0.15 -2.06 -7.27
N VAL A 157 0.60 -2.24 -8.36
CA VAL A 157 0.16 -3.07 -9.49
C VAL A 157 0.06 -4.54 -9.07
N ASN A 158 1.09 -5.07 -8.40
CA ASN A 158 1.10 -6.45 -7.90
C ASN A 158 -0.01 -6.69 -6.84
N ALA A 159 -0.27 -5.71 -5.96
CA ALA A 159 -1.38 -5.80 -5.00
C ALA A 159 -2.75 -5.96 -5.69
N VAL A 160 -2.97 -5.25 -6.79
CA VAL A 160 -4.19 -5.37 -7.60
C VAL A 160 -4.27 -6.70 -8.35
N GLU A 161 -3.15 -7.20 -8.88
CA GLU A 161 -3.07 -8.52 -9.51
C GLU A 161 -3.39 -9.65 -8.53
N ILE A 162 -2.86 -9.57 -7.31
CA ILE A 162 -3.19 -10.52 -6.23
C ILE A 162 -4.67 -10.44 -5.91
N PHE A 163 -5.22 -9.23 -5.77
CA PHE A 163 -6.63 -9.07 -5.48
C PHE A 163 -7.52 -9.62 -6.60
N GLN A 164 -7.12 -9.45 -7.87
CA GLN A 164 -7.79 -10.10 -9.00
C GLN A 164 -7.81 -11.62 -8.84
N GLN A 165 -6.67 -12.23 -8.51
CA GLN A 165 -6.57 -13.69 -8.34
C GLN A 165 -7.38 -14.20 -7.15
N THR A 166 -7.39 -13.47 -6.03
CA THR A 166 -8.10 -13.89 -4.81
C THR A 166 -9.62 -13.68 -4.95
N ALA A 167 -10.04 -12.59 -5.60
CA ALA A 167 -11.44 -12.33 -5.90
C ALA A 167 -12.04 -13.33 -6.90
N ALA A 168 -11.24 -13.80 -7.86
CA ALA A 168 -11.67 -14.83 -8.82
C ALA A 168 -12.12 -16.13 -8.11
N LYS A 169 -11.52 -16.48 -6.97
CA LYS A 169 -11.93 -17.65 -6.16
C LYS A 169 -13.36 -17.54 -5.61
N ALA A 170 -13.87 -16.31 -5.45
CA ALA A 170 -15.25 -16.03 -5.05
C ALA A 170 -16.22 -15.89 -6.25
N GLY A 171 -15.72 -16.02 -7.49
CA GLY A 171 -16.46 -15.77 -8.72
C GLY A 171 -16.56 -14.28 -9.10
N ILE A 172 -15.76 -13.42 -8.47
CA ILE A 172 -15.73 -11.98 -8.74
C ILE A 172 -14.65 -11.70 -9.79
N THR A 173 -15.02 -11.09 -10.91
CA THR A 173 -14.05 -10.71 -11.95
C THR A 173 -13.58 -9.28 -11.70
N ILE A 174 -12.32 -9.12 -11.27
CA ILE A 174 -11.66 -7.82 -11.22
C ILE A 174 -10.89 -7.60 -12.52
N ASN A 175 -11.00 -6.41 -13.08
CA ASN A 175 -10.28 -5.97 -14.27
C ASN A 175 -9.29 -4.86 -13.90
N PRO A 176 -8.01 -5.19 -13.70
CA PRO A 176 -6.97 -4.21 -13.43
C PRO A 176 -6.87 -3.19 -14.56
N LYS A 177 -7.02 -1.90 -14.22
CA LYS A 177 -6.81 -0.77 -15.13
C LYS A 177 -5.52 -0.07 -14.77
N ARG A 178 -4.41 -0.55 -15.33
CA ARG A 178 -3.12 0.11 -15.19
C ARG A 178 -3.10 1.40 -16.01
N VAL A 179 -2.83 2.51 -15.34
CA VAL A 179 -2.70 3.83 -15.95
C VAL A 179 -1.25 4.33 -15.85
N PRO A 180 -0.81 5.22 -16.77
CA PRO A 180 0.51 5.83 -16.70
C PRO A 180 0.73 6.65 -15.43
N HIS A 181 1.99 6.72 -15.00
CA HIS A 181 2.43 7.46 -13.80
C HIS A 181 1.93 8.91 -13.79
N ASP A 182 2.20 9.66 -14.87
CA ASP A 182 1.99 11.12 -14.93
C ASP A 182 0.51 11.56 -15.00
N GLY A 183 -0.42 10.60 -15.16
CA GLY A 183 -1.86 10.89 -15.25
C GLY A 183 -2.69 10.35 -14.08
N TYR A 184 -2.07 9.62 -13.13
CA TYR A 184 -2.85 8.93 -12.10
C TYR A 184 -3.66 9.89 -11.24
N TRP A 185 -2.98 10.88 -10.67
CA TRP A 185 -3.58 11.82 -9.72
C TRP A 185 -4.52 12.81 -10.39
N SER A 186 -4.26 13.14 -11.66
CA SER A 186 -5.16 13.98 -12.44
C SER A 186 -6.39 13.21 -12.89
N ASP A 187 -6.27 11.99 -13.40
CA ASP A 187 -7.34 11.33 -14.19
C ASP A 187 -8.02 10.15 -13.51
N VAL A 188 -7.44 9.64 -12.43
CA VAL A 188 -7.99 8.51 -11.67
C VAL A 188 -8.44 8.91 -10.28
N TRP A 189 -7.55 9.51 -9.47
CA TRP A 189 -7.89 9.88 -8.10
C TRP A 189 -9.10 10.83 -8.07
N MET A 190 -10.08 10.52 -7.20
CA MET A 190 -11.37 11.22 -7.10
C MET A 190 -12.26 11.22 -8.37
N LYS A 191 -11.80 10.67 -9.49
CA LYS A 191 -12.54 10.63 -10.76
C LYS A 191 -13.05 9.24 -11.13
N LYS A 192 -12.41 8.17 -10.63
CA LYS A 192 -12.83 6.78 -10.85
C LYS A 192 -13.48 6.19 -9.60
N PRO A 193 -14.52 5.36 -9.77
CA PRO A 193 -15.31 4.87 -8.66
C PRO A 193 -14.57 3.83 -7.81
N PHE A 194 -13.51 3.18 -8.33
CA PHE A 194 -12.69 2.23 -7.60
C PHE A 194 -11.23 2.26 -8.02
N CYS A 195 -10.34 2.61 -7.11
CA CYS A 195 -8.93 2.78 -7.42
C CYS A 195 -8.02 2.52 -6.21
N ALA A 196 -6.74 2.23 -6.47
CA ALA A 196 -5.72 2.16 -5.44
C ALA A 196 -5.36 3.57 -4.95
N SER A 197 -5.03 3.71 -3.68
CA SER A 197 -4.51 4.97 -3.16
C SER A 197 -3.71 4.71 -1.90
N TYR A 198 -3.13 5.79 -1.41
CA TYR A 198 -2.52 5.82 -0.10
C TYR A 198 -2.93 7.10 0.64
N PHE A 199 -2.64 7.12 1.93
CA PHE A 199 -2.78 8.27 2.81
C PHE A 199 -1.60 8.24 3.77
N GLY A 200 -1.10 9.41 4.17
CA GLY A 200 0.06 9.53 5.06
C GLY A 200 1.28 10.09 4.35
#